data_AF-A0AAX2CKL9-F1
#
_entry.id   AF-A0AAX2CKL9-F1
#
_cell.length_a   1.000
_cell.length_b   1.000
_cell.length_c   1.000
_cell.angle_alpha   90.00
_cell.angle_beta   90.00
_cell.angle_gamma   90.00
#
_symmetry.space_group_name_H-M   'P 1'
#
loop_
_entity.id
_entity.type
_entity.pdbx_description
1 polymer ?
#
loop_
_entity_poly.entity_id
_entity_poly.type
_entity_poly.pdbx_seq_one_letter_code
_entity_poly.pdbx_strand_id
1 'polypeptide(L)'
;MATFIRLDVKGEWRGTQHRSMRRGIGDDCWCDGECDCIENKSGWESGISCYQLESNHDGLAIEQLKSYWMELAMFRIEDYKDMQLTIFEGDELPGEGSSYEDMANCTKTILEIDAQPFMKKVMETYELYFDEEELTEEQYNEELGNIIANVLEKADS
;
A
#
# COMPACT_ATOMS: atom_id res chain seq x y z
N MET A 1 5.16 11.03 14.21
CA MET A 1 4.34 10.78 13.01
C MET A 1 5.18 9.96 12.08
N ALA A 2 4.62 8.84 11.63
CA ALA A 2 5.25 7.96 10.66
C ALA A 2 4.71 8.29 9.27
N THR A 3 5.48 7.91 8.25
CA THR A 3 5.06 7.99 6.86
C THR A 3 4.53 6.62 6.46
N PHE A 4 3.44 6.58 5.70
CA PHE A 4 2.81 5.34 5.25
C PHE A 4 2.61 5.37 3.75
N ILE A 5 2.60 4.18 3.14
CA ILE A 5 2.25 3.94 1.74
C ILE A 5 1.01 3.06 1.69
N ARG A 6 0.08 3.39 0.78
CA ARG A 6 -1.15 2.62 0.55
C ARG A 6 -1.53 2.59 -0.92
N LEU A 7 -2.21 1.53 -1.33
CA LEU A 7 -2.82 1.43 -2.65
C LEU A 7 -4.36 1.46 -2.56
N ASP A 8 -4.99 2.32 -3.34
CA ASP A 8 -6.43 2.56 -3.26
C ASP A 8 -7.05 2.61 -4.67
N VAL A 9 -8.37 2.43 -4.76
CA VAL A 9 -9.11 2.75 -5.98
C VAL A 9 -9.18 4.28 -6.12
N LYS A 10 -8.98 4.78 -7.34
CA LYS A 10 -9.01 6.21 -7.62
C LYS A 10 -10.30 6.87 -7.12
N GLY A 11 -10.14 7.92 -6.33
CA GLY A 11 -11.27 8.71 -5.83
C GLY A 11 -12.02 8.09 -4.66
N GLU A 12 -11.56 6.96 -4.10
CA GLU A 12 -12.08 6.35 -2.87
C GLU A 12 -11.29 6.79 -1.61
N TRP A 13 -10.20 7.54 -1.77
CA TRP A 13 -9.50 8.23 -0.68
C TRP A 13 -10.28 9.47 -0.24
N ARG A 14 -11.07 9.42 0.85
CA ARG A 14 -11.97 10.50 1.26
C ARG A 14 -11.96 10.82 2.77
N GLY A 15 -11.12 10.16 3.58
CA GLY A 15 -11.17 10.20 5.04
C GLY A 15 -9.79 10.14 5.72
N THR A 16 -9.79 9.92 7.04
CA THR A 16 -8.56 9.86 7.86
C THR A 16 -8.31 8.50 8.50
N GLN A 17 -9.33 7.62 8.59
CA GLN A 17 -9.20 6.31 9.21
C GLN A 17 -9.14 5.23 8.13
N HIS A 18 -7.95 4.65 7.97
CA HIS A 18 -7.68 3.69 6.91
C HIS A 18 -7.45 2.32 7.51
N ARG A 19 -8.16 1.33 6.95
CA ARG A 19 -7.99 -0.07 7.29
C ARG A 19 -7.76 -0.87 6.03
N SER A 20 -6.79 -1.78 6.10
CA SER A 20 -6.48 -2.70 5.02
C SER A 20 -7.48 -3.86 4.99
N MET A 21 -8.13 -4.08 3.84
CA MET A 21 -9.15 -5.11 3.62
C MET A 21 -8.76 -6.03 2.46
N ARG A 22 -9.06 -7.33 2.58
CA ARG A 22 -8.59 -8.44 1.73
C ARG A 22 -8.80 -8.25 0.21
N ARG A 23 -9.69 -7.35 -0.21
CA ARG A 23 -10.03 -7.08 -1.62
C ARG A 23 -10.34 -5.61 -1.94
N GLY A 24 -10.39 -4.75 -0.93
CA GLY A 24 -10.93 -3.36 -0.92
C GLY A 24 -12.04 -3.03 -1.91
N ILE A 25 -12.91 -4.01 -2.12
CA ILE A 25 -14.26 -3.82 -2.62
C ILE A 25 -15.12 -4.71 -1.72
N GLY A 26 -16.05 -4.11 -0.99
CA GLY A 26 -17.19 -4.80 -0.40
C GLY A 26 -17.23 -4.88 1.14
N ASP A 27 -18.47 -4.97 1.61
CA ASP A 27 -18.98 -4.96 2.98
C ASP A 27 -18.40 -6.07 3.88
N ASP A 28 -17.15 -5.94 4.30
CA ASP A 28 -16.59 -6.84 5.30
C ASP A 28 -17.00 -6.38 6.70
N CYS A 29 -17.89 -7.15 7.32
CA CYS A 29 -18.19 -7.04 8.73
C CYS A 29 -16.96 -7.43 9.57
N TRP A 30 -16.53 -6.56 10.46
CA TRP A 30 -15.52 -6.91 11.45
C TRP A 30 -16.19 -7.57 12.66
N CYS A 31 -15.87 -8.83 12.93
CA CYS A 31 -16.47 -9.57 14.04
C CYS A 31 -15.41 -9.91 15.09
N ASP A 32 -15.32 -9.08 16.15
CA ASP A 32 -14.66 -9.46 17.41
C ASP A 32 -15.70 -9.37 18.53
N GLY A 33 -16.39 -10.48 18.77
CA GLY A 33 -17.58 -10.55 19.62
C GLY A 33 -18.87 -10.19 18.86
N GLU A 34 -19.07 -8.92 18.55
CA GLU A 34 -20.18 -8.43 17.70
C GLU A 34 -19.65 -8.00 16.32
N CYS A 35 -20.43 -8.29 15.27
CA CYS A 35 -20.07 -7.94 13.90
C CYS A 35 -20.45 -6.49 13.58
N ASP A 36 -19.46 -5.65 13.32
CA ASP A 36 -19.66 -4.28 12.83
C ASP A 36 -19.54 -4.28 11.30
N CYS A 37 -20.69 -4.14 10.64
CA CYS A 37 -20.83 -4.19 9.18
C CYS A 37 -20.92 -2.76 8.63
N ILE A 38 -20.15 -2.48 7.57
CA ILE A 38 -19.99 -1.15 6.96
C ILE A 38 -21.32 -0.53 6.49
N GLU A 39 -22.40 -1.31 6.28
CA GLU A 39 -23.73 -0.78 5.97
C GLU A 39 -24.28 0.19 7.04
N ASN A 40 -23.73 0.23 8.27
CA ASN A 40 -24.16 1.20 9.28
C ASN A 40 -23.03 1.65 10.23
N LYS A 41 -22.50 2.87 9.97
CA LYS A 41 -22.09 3.90 10.97
C LYS A 41 -20.62 4.15 11.33
N SER A 42 -19.62 3.45 10.82
CA SER A 42 -18.22 3.78 11.17
C SER A 42 -17.44 4.20 9.94
N GLY A 43 -16.98 5.45 9.87
CA GLY A 43 -16.28 6.07 8.73
C GLY A 43 -14.89 5.49 8.42
N TRP A 44 -14.80 4.18 8.29
CA TRP A 44 -13.63 3.45 7.82
C TRP A 44 -13.72 3.27 6.31
N GLU A 45 -12.67 3.69 5.61
CA GLU A 45 -12.60 3.58 4.16
C GLU A 45 -11.94 2.27 3.75
N SER A 46 -12.68 1.45 3.00
CA SER A 46 -12.16 0.27 2.33
C SER A 46 -11.01 0.69 1.41
N GLY A 47 -9.83 0.14 1.68
CA GLY A 47 -8.66 0.32 0.85
C GLY A 47 -7.60 -0.67 1.28
N ILE A 48 -6.58 -0.84 0.46
CA ILE A 48 -5.96 -2.15 0.32
C ILE A 48 -4.46 -1.97 0.52
N SER A 49 -3.97 -2.61 1.59
CA SER A 49 -2.59 -2.65 2.06
C SER A 49 -1.95 -1.30 2.43
N CYS A 50 -1.71 -1.11 3.73
CA CYS A 50 -1.03 0.02 4.33
C CYS A 50 0.23 -0.47 5.02
N TYR A 51 1.36 0.16 4.73
CA TYR A 51 2.65 -0.18 5.32
C TYR A 51 3.40 1.08 5.73
N GLN A 52 4.05 1.04 6.88
CA GLN A 52 4.95 2.10 7.32
C GLN A 52 6.17 2.18 6.39
N LEU A 53 6.42 3.37 5.86
CA LEU A 53 7.65 3.70 5.14
C LEU A 53 8.73 4.10 6.15
N GLU A 54 9.72 3.23 6.30
CA GLU A 54 10.90 3.55 7.09
C GLU A 54 11.72 4.69 6.45
N SER A 55 12.33 5.51 7.29
CA SER A 55 13.08 6.70 6.86
C SER A 55 14.33 6.40 6.04
N ASN A 56 14.83 5.17 6.10
CA ASN A 56 15.94 4.68 5.28
C ASN A 56 15.47 4.22 3.88
N HIS A 57 14.16 4.12 3.64
CA HIS A 57 13.58 3.61 2.41
C HIS A 57 14.20 2.29 1.96
N ASP A 58 14.35 1.31 2.86
CA ASP A 58 15.00 0.02 2.59
C ASP A 58 14.22 -0.94 1.64
N GLY A 59 13.14 -0.45 1.03
CA GLY A 59 12.33 -1.22 0.09
C GLY A 59 11.34 -2.19 0.74
N LEU A 60 11.41 -2.43 2.04
CA LEU A 60 10.60 -3.47 2.70
C LEU A 60 9.09 -3.23 2.57
N ALA A 61 8.65 -1.99 2.79
CA ALA A 61 7.25 -1.62 2.64
C ALA A 61 6.74 -1.82 1.20
N ILE A 62 7.61 -1.61 0.21
CA ILE A 62 7.28 -1.82 -1.21
C ILE A 62 7.21 -3.31 -1.52
N GLU A 63 8.08 -4.11 -0.92
CA GLU A 63 8.06 -5.56 -1.04
C GLU A 63 6.80 -6.17 -0.43
N GLN A 64 6.38 -5.68 0.73
CA GLN A 64 5.13 -6.06 1.38
C GLN A 64 3.92 -5.67 0.54
N LEU A 65 3.91 -4.44 0.00
CA LEU A 65 2.90 -3.98 -0.96
C LEU A 65 2.82 -4.93 -2.16
N LYS A 66 3.96 -5.24 -2.79
CA LYS A 66 4.05 -6.16 -3.92
C LYS A 66 3.51 -7.55 -3.58
N SER A 67 3.97 -8.14 -2.47
CA SER A 67 3.59 -9.50 -2.05
C SER A 67 2.08 -9.59 -1.83
N TYR A 68 1.49 -8.63 -1.12
CA TYR A 68 0.04 -8.59 -0.94
C TYR A 68 -0.70 -8.62 -2.29
N TRP A 69 -0.30 -7.74 -3.21
CA TRP A 69 -1.07 -7.50 -4.42
C TRP A 69 -0.89 -8.56 -5.49
N MET A 70 0.34 -9.02 -5.68
CA MET A 70 0.65 -10.06 -6.66
C MET A 70 0.27 -11.45 -6.15
N GLU A 71 0.45 -11.74 -4.87
CA GLU A 71 0.36 -13.10 -4.35
C GLU A 71 -0.99 -13.36 -3.63
N LEU A 72 -1.53 -12.38 -2.89
CA LEU A 72 -2.78 -12.56 -2.14
C LEU A 72 -4.00 -12.08 -2.95
N ALA A 73 -3.95 -10.85 -3.46
CA ALA A 73 -5.03 -10.28 -4.26
C ALA A 73 -5.02 -10.79 -5.71
N MET A 74 -3.87 -11.30 -6.19
CA MET A 74 -3.66 -11.86 -7.53
C MET A 74 -3.91 -10.85 -8.67
N PHE A 75 -3.53 -9.59 -8.46
CA PHE A 75 -3.71 -8.52 -9.45
C PHE A 75 -2.69 -8.63 -10.60
N ARG A 76 -3.14 -8.29 -11.81
CA ARG A 76 -2.31 -8.11 -13.00
C ARG A 76 -2.02 -6.64 -13.24
N ILE A 77 -1.05 -6.32 -14.09
CA ILE A 77 -0.66 -4.93 -14.34
C ILE A 77 -1.83 -4.06 -14.85
N GLU A 78 -2.78 -4.66 -15.59
CA GLU A 78 -3.96 -3.98 -16.10
C GLU A 78 -4.97 -3.60 -15.01
N ASP A 79 -4.98 -4.33 -13.88
CA ASP A 79 -5.92 -4.11 -12.77
C ASP A 79 -5.59 -2.81 -12.01
N TYR A 80 -4.34 -2.33 -12.08
CA TYR A 80 -3.91 -1.08 -11.45
C TYR A 80 -4.30 0.20 -12.20
N LYS A 81 -4.94 0.11 -13.37
CA LYS A 81 -5.24 1.28 -14.22
C LYS A 81 -6.14 2.31 -13.51
N ASP A 82 -7.07 1.81 -12.69
CA ASP A 82 -8.05 2.59 -11.95
C ASP A 82 -7.65 2.75 -10.47
N MET A 83 -6.37 2.49 -10.15
CA MET A 83 -5.82 2.58 -8.80
C MET A 83 -4.86 3.76 -8.63
N GLN A 84 -4.74 4.23 -7.41
CA GLN A 84 -3.77 5.24 -6.96
C GLN A 84 -2.88 4.66 -5.87
N LEU A 85 -1.63 5.12 -5.85
CA LEU A 85 -0.73 4.97 -4.70
C LEU A 85 -0.78 6.26 -3.90
N THR A 86 -1.08 6.15 -2.61
CA THR A 86 -1.14 7.28 -1.68
C THR A 86 0.00 7.18 -0.67
N ILE A 87 0.72 8.27 -0.46
CA ILE A 87 1.70 8.43 0.63
C ILE A 87 1.17 9.48 1.59
N PHE A 88 1.23 9.22 2.90
CA PHE A 88 0.68 10.12 3.91
C PHE A 88 1.44 10.06 5.24
N GLU A 89 1.35 11.15 6.02
CA GLU A 89 1.76 11.19 7.43
C GLU A 89 0.60 10.72 8.30
N GLY A 90 0.90 9.94 9.34
CA GLY A 90 -0.11 9.43 10.25
C GLY A 90 0.41 8.95 11.59
N ASP A 91 -0.54 8.55 12.43
CA ASP A 91 -0.30 7.84 13.68
C ASP A 91 -0.68 6.36 13.50
N GLU A 92 0.22 5.46 13.88
CA GLU A 92 -0.04 4.02 13.93
C GLU A 92 -1.18 3.73 14.94
N LEU A 93 -2.08 2.84 14.55
CA LEU A 93 -3.20 2.38 15.36
C LEU A 93 -2.92 0.97 15.90
N PRO A 94 -3.36 0.66 17.14
CA PRO A 94 -3.20 -0.69 17.67
C PRO A 94 -4.03 -1.69 16.87
N GLY A 95 -3.39 -2.75 16.39
CA GLY A 95 -4.02 -3.85 15.65
C GLY A 95 -3.37 -4.10 14.30
N GLU A 96 -3.89 -5.08 13.57
CA GLU A 96 -3.38 -5.48 12.27
C GLU A 96 -4.54 -5.61 11.27
N GLY A 97 -4.27 -5.27 10.02
CA GLY A 97 -5.17 -5.45 8.89
C GLY A 97 -5.35 -6.92 8.52
N SER A 98 -6.16 -7.17 7.49
CA SER A 98 -6.57 -8.51 7.06
C SER A 98 -5.43 -9.43 6.63
N SER A 99 -4.20 -8.92 6.48
CA SER A 99 -3.00 -9.68 6.12
C SER A 99 -1.73 -9.15 6.81
N TYR A 100 -1.80 -8.88 8.12
CA TYR A 100 -0.69 -8.30 8.91
C TYR A 100 -0.28 -6.90 8.41
N GLU A 101 -1.21 -6.18 7.79
CA GLU A 101 -0.98 -4.82 7.29
C GLU A 101 -1.08 -3.82 8.45
N ASP A 102 -0.33 -2.73 8.36
CA ASP A 102 -0.38 -1.68 9.37
C ASP A 102 -1.74 -0.99 9.34
N MET A 103 -2.20 -0.54 10.51
CA MET A 103 -3.36 0.35 10.64
C MET A 103 -2.86 1.74 10.99
N ALA A 104 -3.35 2.76 10.29
CA ALA A 104 -2.92 4.14 10.52
C ALA A 104 -4.08 5.12 10.41
N ASN A 105 -4.01 6.16 11.24
CA ASN A 105 -4.84 7.35 11.10
C ASN A 105 -4.05 8.41 10.32
N CYS A 106 -4.50 8.73 9.12
CA CYS A 106 -3.94 9.77 8.28
C CYS A 106 -4.19 11.14 8.90
N THR A 107 -3.11 11.91 9.06
CA THR A 107 -3.15 13.31 9.50
C THR A 107 -2.91 14.26 8.33
N LYS A 108 -2.14 13.82 7.32
CA LYS A 108 -1.82 14.62 6.14
C LYS A 108 -1.43 13.74 4.96
N THR A 109 -2.15 13.85 3.85
CA THR A 109 -1.71 13.29 2.56
C THR A 109 -0.48 14.04 2.05
N ILE A 110 0.57 13.30 1.69
CA ILE A 110 1.80 13.82 1.09
C ILE A 110 1.67 13.79 -0.44
N LEU A 111 1.25 12.66 -0.99
CA LEU A 111 1.24 12.43 -2.43
C LEU A 111 0.16 11.43 -2.83
N GLU A 112 -0.45 11.66 -4.00
CA GLU A 112 -1.28 10.69 -4.70
C GLU A 112 -0.78 10.57 -6.15
N ILE A 113 -0.44 9.36 -6.60
CA ILE A 113 0.01 9.09 -7.97
C ILE A 113 -0.75 7.92 -8.58
N ASP A 114 -0.74 7.84 -9.92
CA ASP A 114 -1.23 6.66 -10.62
C ASP A 114 -0.45 5.41 -10.18
N ALA A 115 -1.18 4.37 -9.75
CA ALA A 115 -0.59 3.12 -9.28
C ALA A 115 0.12 2.34 -10.40
N GLN A 116 -0.48 2.28 -11.59
CA GLN A 116 -0.01 1.40 -12.65
C GLN A 116 1.45 1.64 -13.07
N PRO A 117 1.91 2.88 -13.36
CA PRO A 117 3.31 3.12 -13.70
C PRO A 117 4.29 2.78 -12.57
N PHE A 118 3.87 2.95 -11.32
CA PHE A 118 4.66 2.60 -10.14
C PHE A 118 4.78 1.07 -10.02
N MET A 119 3.65 0.37 -10.01
CA MET A 119 3.60 -1.09 -9.89
C MET A 119 4.28 -1.79 -11.06
N LYS A 120 4.24 -1.22 -12.27
CA LYS A 120 4.98 -1.74 -13.42
C LYS A 120 6.47 -1.85 -13.13
N LYS A 121 7.07 -0.81 -12.55
CA LYS A 121 8.50 -0.81 -12.18
C LYS A 121 8.80 -1.84 -11.09
N VAL A 122 7.95 -1.89 -10.06
CA VAL A 122 8.11 -2.87 -8.97
C VAL A 122 8.06 -4.31 -9.51
N MET A 123 7.15 -4.60 -10.44
CA MET A 123 7.04 -5.91 -11.10
C MET A 123 8.26 -6.20 -11.98
N GLU A 124 8.71 -5.24 -12.80
CA GLU A 124 9.92 -5.38 -13.63
C GLU A 124 11.16 -5.66 -12.76
N THR A 125 11.31 -4.96 -11.63
CA THR A 125 12.42 -5.19 -10.67
C THR A 125 12.32 -6.57 -10.01
N TYR A 126 11.11 -7.06 -9.74
CA TYR A 126 10.91 -8.41 -9.20
C TYR A 126 11.23 -9.50 -10.23
N GLU A 127 10.87 -9.31 -11.51
CA GLU A 127 11.24 -10.23 -12.60
C GLU A 127 12.77 -10.37 -12.71
N LEU A 128 13.50 -9.26 -12.65
CA LEU A 128 14.98 -9.27 -12.65
C LEU A 128 15.57 -10.05 -11.46
N TYR A 129 14.94 -10.00 -10.29
CA TYR A 129 15.38 -10.72 -9.09
C TYR A 129 15.01 -12.21 -9.12
N PHE A 130 13.75 -12.53 -9.37
CA PHE A 130 13.20 -13.86 -9.18
C PHE A 130 13.29 -14.75 -10.43
N ASP A 131 13.01 -14.20 -11.60
CA ASP A 131 12.95 -14.97 -12.85
C ASP A 131 14.28 -14.95 -13.61
N GLU A 132 14.94 -13.79 -13.67
CA GLU A 132 16.19 -13.61 -14.40
C GLU A 132 17.44 -13.83 -13.53
N GLU A 133 17.29 -13.84 -12.20
CA GLU A 133 18.38 -13.97 -11.22
C GLU A 133 19.52 -12.95 -11.45
N GLU A 134 19.21 -11.77 -12.00
CA GLU A 134 20.17 -10.70 -12.30
C GLU A 134 20.49 -9.82 -11.08
N LEU A 135 19.62 -9.83 -10.07
CA LEU A 135 19.78 -9.10 -8.82
C LEU A 135 19.99 -10.04 -7.63
N THR A 136 20.84 -9.65 -6.69
CA THR A 136 20.80 -10.23 -5.34
C THR A 136 19.61 -9.68 -4.56
N GLU A 137 19.25 -10.34 -3.45
CA GLU A 137 18.20 -9.83 -2.53
C GLU A 137 18.53 -8.42 -1.99
N GLU A 138 19.80 -8.15 -1.71
CA GLU A 138 20.25 -6.82 -1.26
C GLU A 138 20.05 -5.76 -2.37
N GLN A 139 20.43 -6.08 -3.61
CA GLN A 139 20.23 -5.18 -4.75
C GLN A 139 18.75 -4.98 -5.06
N TYR A 140 17.94 -6.04 -4.95
CA TYR A 140 16.49 -5.97 -5.13
C TYR A 140 15.86 -4.99 -4.16
N ASN A 141 16.15 -5.13 -2.86
CA ASN A 141 15.63 -4.23 -1.82
C ASN A 141 16.13 -2.79 -2.02
N GLU A 142 17.39 -2.59 -2.42
CA GLU A 142 17.93 -1.27 -2.77
C GLU A 142 17.19 -0.63 -3.94
N GLU A 143 16.90 -1.38 -5.01
CA GLU A 143 16.15 -0.89 -6.17
C GLU A 143 14.70 -0.52 -5.80
N LEU A 144 14.03 -1.32 -4.95
CA LEU A 144 12.70 -0.98 -4.42
C LEU A 144 12.74 0.33 -3.62
N GLY A 145 13.79 0.50 -2.80
CA GLY A 145 14.07 1.74 -2.07
C GLY A 145 14.27 2.95 -2.99
N ASN A 146 15.05 2.76 -4.06
CA ASN A 146 15.29 3.80 -5.06
C ASN A 146 13.99 4.18 -5.80
N ILE A 147 13.10 3.22 -6.10
CA ILE A 147 11.82 3.50 -6.74
C ILE A 147 10.98 4.47 -5.89
N ILE A 148 10.86 4.23 -4.58
CA ILE A 148 10.06 5.08 -3.69
C ILE A 148 10.74 6.43 -3.42
N ALA A 149 12.06 6.46 -3.22
CA ALA A 149 12.80 7.71 -3.04
C ALA A 149 12.63 8.65 -4.24
N ASN A 150 12.74 8.12 -5.47
CA ASN A 150 12.52 8.89 -6.70
C ASN A 150 11.10 9.45 -6.85
N VAL A 151 10.10 8.80 -6.24
CA VAL A 151 8.72 9.29 -6.22
C VAL A 151 8.58 10.45 -5.25
N LEU A 152 9.17 10.33 -4.05
CA LEU A 152 9.15 11.37 -3.02
C LEU A 152 9.90 12.63 -3.45
N GLU A 153 11.07 12.51 -4.07
CA GLU A 153 11.84 13.67 -4.57
C GLU A 153 11.06 14.50 -5.61
N LYS A 154 10.25 13.83 -6.44
CA LYS A 154 9.41 14.50 -7.44
C LYS A 154 8.20 15.19 -6.84
N ALA A 155 7.74 14.78 -5.65
CA ALA A 155 6.64 15.44 -4.95
C ALA A 155 7.06 16.79 -4.35
N ASP A 156 8.34 16.94 -4.01
CA ASP A 156 8.93 18.17 -3.45
C ASP A 156 9.41 19.18 -4.52
N SER A 157 9.33 18.83 -5.81
CA SER A 157 9.82 19.60 -6.96
C SER A 157 8.75 20.51 -7.58
#